data_AF-A3LST4-F1
#
_entry.id   AF-A3LST4-F1
#
_cell.length_a   1.000
_cell.length_b   1.000
_cell.length_c   1.000
_cell.angle_alpha   90.00
_cell.angle_beta   90.00
_cell.angle_gamma   90.00
#
_symmetry.space_group_name_H-M   'P 1'
#
loop_
_entity.id
_entity.type
_entity.pdbx_description
1 polymer ?
#
loop_
_entity_poly.entity_id
_entity_poly.type
_entity_poly.pdbx_seq_one_letter_code
_entity_poly.pdbx_strand_id
1 'polypeptide(L)'
;MQCKGTTLKGQRCKIQTESGYCRYHANQSERGLKSEVPKPDSPTSGYIYIYTMSELLNSRKSWLQTRNLPNTKPSHKHKWKDFDAGKSPYMLVKVGMTSGTVARRLAQWQNQCHHDITVLGPATEEIVELKFKSAAIASRFNSPKPYSTFRNNGFFCGRNLKSAESEIHRLLRAKYGNGDILCTGCATPDSRKPNKDVPFRSEYNIHVEWFLVPKSDLEYVYSVINSVCLKNRI
;
A
#
# COMPACT_ATOMS: atom_id res chain seq x y z
N MET A 1 -2.38 29.17 -30.96
CA MET A 1 -1.05 28.88 -30.41
C MET A 1 -1.17 27.75 -29.40
N GLN A 2 -0.21 26.84 -29.27
CA GLN A 2 -0.34 25.73 -28.32
C GLN A 2 -0.24 26.22 -26.87
N CYS A 3 -1.04 25.63 -25.97
CA CYS A 3 -1.02 25.92 -24.54
C CYS A 3 0.38 25.77 -23.93
N LYS A 4 0.74 26.74 -23.08
CA LYS A 4 2.00 26.81 -22.37
C LYS A 4 2.05 25.97 -21.08
N GLY A 5 0.95 25.31 -20.72
CA GLY A 5 0.86 24.50 -19.52
C GLY A 5 1.45 23.09 -19.65
N THR A 6 1.88 22.54 -18.53
CA THR A 6 2.39 21.17 -18.40
C THR A 6 1.40 20.31 -17.63
N THR A 7 1.11 19.12 -18.15
CA THR A 7 0.22 18.14 -17.51
C THR A 7 0.84 17.57 -16.23
N LEU A 8 0.02 16.89 -15.40
CA LEU A 8 0.49 16.19 -14.20
C LEU A 8 1.57 15.12 -14.48
N LYS A 9 1.72 14.69 -15.73
CA LYS A 9 2.74 13.73 -16.18
C LYS A 9 4.01 14.41 -16.73
N GLY A 10 4.15 15.72 -16.57
CA GLY A 10 5.30 16.48 -17.07
C GLY A 10 5.30 16.75 -18.58
N GLN A 11 4.24 16.37 -19.31
CA GLN A 11 4.15 16.55 -20.76
C GLN A 11 3.47 17.87 -21.13
N ARG A 12 3.84 18.45 -22.28
CA ARG A 12 3.26 19.69 -22.81
C ARG A 12 1.78 19.51 -23.15
N CYS A 13 0.94 20.45 -22.70
CA CYS A 13 -0.47 20.47 -23.06
C CYS A 13 -0.65 20.68 -24.57
N LYS A 14 -1.48 19.85 -25.21
CA LYS A 14 -1.73 19.90 -26.66
C LYS A 14 -2.91 20.77 -27.08
N ILE A 15 -3.60 21.39 -26.12
CA ILE A 15 -4.77 22.25 -26.38
C ILE A 15 -4.30 23.54 -27.06
N GLN A 16 -4.95 23.93 -28.15
CA GLN A 16 -4.72 25.22 -28.80
C GLN A 16 -5.46 26.33 -28.05
N THR A 17 -4.82 27.48 -27.90
CA THR A 17 -5.34 28.67 -27.20
C THR A 17 -4.78 29.94 -27.85
N GLU A 18 -5.46 31.05 -27.65
CA GLU A 18 -5.03 32.39 -28.08
C GLU A 18 -4.27 33.11 -26.96
N SER A 19 -4.65 32.87 -25.69
CA SER A 19 -4.11 33.55 -24.50
C SER A 19 -2.90 32.85 -23.86
N GLY A 20 -2.28 31.92 -24.59
CA GLY A 20 -1.10 31.18 -24.13
C GLY A 20 -1.39 30.05 -23.13
N TYR A 21 -2.34 30.17 -22.20
CA TYR A 21 -2.76 29.07 -21.31
C TYR A 21 -4.21 28.65 -21.59
N CYS A 22 -4.54 27.37 -21.41
CA CYS A 22 -5.92 26.89 -21.51
C CYS A 22 -6.58 26.94 -20.13
N ARG A 23 -7.90 26.80 -20.06
CA ARG A 23 -8.66 26.82 -18.79
C ARG A 23 -8.13 25.83 -17.73
N TYR A 24 -7.57 24.70 -18.16
CA TYR A 24 -7.01 23.68 -17.26
C TYR A 24 -5.64 24.04 -16.69
N HIS A 25 -4.94 25.01 -17.30
CA HIS A 25 -3.61 25.45 -16.90
C HIS A 25 -3.56 26.96 -16.63
N ALA A 26 -4.70 27.61 -16.40
CA ALA A 26 -4.77 29.04 -16.06
C ALA A 26 -3.90 29.35 -14.83
N ASN A 27 -3.92 28.47 -13.82
CA ASN A 27 -3.15 28.60 -12.58
C ASN A 27 -1.62 28.46 -12.79
N GLN A 28 -1.16 28.03 -13.97
CA GLN A 28 0.26 27.97 -14.32
C GLN A 28 0.76 29.27 -14.96
N SER A 29 -0.14 30.16 -15.40
CA SER A 29 0.22 31.47 -15.92
C SER A 29 0.79 32.39 -14.82
N GLU A 30 0.25 32.28 -13.60
CA GLU A 30 0.66 33.08 -12.43
C GLU A 30 1.97 32.62 -11.79
N ARG A 31 2.40 31.37 -12.05
CA ARG A 31 3.61 30.79 -11.45
C ARG A 31 4.90 31.13 -12.20
N GLY A 32 4.82 31.91 -13.27
CA GLY A 32 5.87 32.12 -14.28
C GLY A 32 7.16 32.86 -13.88
N LEU A 33 7.49 33.02 -12.60
CA LEU A 33 8.72 33.69 -12.15
C LEU A 33 9.59 32.89 -11.16
N LYS A 34 9.20 31.66 -10.82
CA LYS A 34 10.10 30.75 -10.08
C LYS A 34 10.64 29.71 -11.04
N SER A 35 11.83 29.99 -11.55
CA SER A 35 12.66 29.03 -12.28
C SER A 35 12.79 27.77 -11.41
N GLU A 36 12.05 26.72 -11.75
CA GLU A 36 12.23 25.39 -11.17
C GLU A 36 13.51 24.80 -11.79
N VAL A 37 14.65 25.26 -11.30
CA VAL A 37 15.83 24.38 -11.22
C VAL A 37 15.32 23.13 -10.50
N PRO A 38 15.51 21.91 -11.04
CA PRO A 38 15.20 20.69 -10.31
C PRO A 38 15.97 20.76 -8.99
N LYS A 39 15.28 21.09 -7.90
CA LYS A 39 15.91 20.98 -6.58
C LYS A 39 16.30 19.51 -6.47
N PRO A 40 17.56 19.19 -6.12
CA PRO A 40 17.88 17.82 -5.75
C PRO A 40 16.86 17.40 -4.70
N ASP A 41 16.20 16.26 -4.90
CA ASP A 41 15.19 15.73 -4.00
C ASP A 41 15.75 15.84 -2.58
N SER A 42 15.24 16.80 -1.80
CA SER A 42 15.65 16.91 -0.40
C SER A 42 15.34 15.55 0.22
N PRO A 43 16.32 14.90 0.91
CA PRO A 43 16.13 13.57 1.43
C PRO A 43 14.91 13.55 2.33
N THR A 44 13.79 13.06 1.78
CA THR A 44 12.51 13.11 2.47
C THR A 44 12.58 12.01 3.52
N SER A 45 12.59 12.41 4.78
CA SER A 45 12.51 11.51 5.92
C SER A 45 11.07 11.14 6.20
N GLY A 46 10.86 10.05 6.95
CA GLY A 46 9.54 9.64 7.37
C GLY A 46 9.48 8.21 7.87
N TYR A 47 8.32 7.59 7.70
CA TYR A 47 8.01 6.27 8.22
C TYR A 47 7.55 5.34 7.12
N ILE A 48 8.07 4.12 7.13
CA ILE A 48 7.46 2.95 6.48
C ILE A 48 6.59 2.25 7.51
N TYR A 49 5.35 1.94 7.18
CA TYR A 49 4.43 1.25 8.06
C TYR A 49 3.75 0.10 7.35
N ILE A 50 3.33 -0.88 8.13
CA ILE A 50 2.65 -2.07 7.65
C ILE A 50 1.25 -2.08 8.24
N TYR A 51 0.27 -2.48 7.45
CA TYR A 51 -1.09 -2.62 7.94
C TYR A 51 -1.86 -3.71 7.21
N THR A 52 -2.99 -4.08 7.79
CA THR A 52 -4.01 -4.93 7.17
C THR A 52 -5.39 -4.35 7.44
N MET A 53 -6.42 -4.87 6.77
CA MET A 53 -7.80 -4.54 7.12
C MET A 53 -8.16 -5.27 8.42
N SER A 54 -8.74 -4.56 9.39
CA SER A 54 -9.04 -5.11 10.73
C SER A 54 -9.94 -6.34 10.68
N GLU A 55 -10.86 -6.39 9.71
CA GLU A 55 -11.76 -7.53 9.50
C GLU A 55 -11.03 -8.84 9.15
N LEU A 56 -9.89 -8.75 8.46
CA LEU A 56 -9.08 -9.92 8.10
C LEU A 56 -8.44 -10.57 9.34
N LEU A 57 -8.25 -9.82 10.42
CA LEU A 57 -7.75 -10.36 11.69
C LEU A 57 -8.83 -11.05 12.52
N ASN A 58 -10.09 -10.71 12.31
CA ASN A 58 -11.20 -11.22 13.11
C ASN A 58 -11.86 -12.47 12.50
N SER A 59 -11.25 -13.07 11.48
CA SER A 59 -11.68 -14.32 10.84
C SER A 59 -13.16 -14.35 10.43
N ARG A 60 -13.75 -13.18 10.13
CA ARG A 60 -15.11 -13.11 9.56
C ARG A 60 -15.03 -13.41 8.07
N LYS A 61 -16.11 -13.95 7.48
CA LYS A 61 -16.23 -14.03 6.02
C LYS A 61 -15.97 -12.64 5.44
N SER A 62 -14.87 -12.50 4.74
CA SER A 62 -14.49 -11.22 4.15
C SER A 62 -15.29 -11.02 2.87
N TRP A 63 -15.82 -9.82 2.68
CA TRP A 63 -16.35 -9.36 1.38
C TRP A 63 -15.25 -9.25 0.31
N LEU A 64 -14.00 -9.48 0.71
CA LEU A 64 -12.82 -9.24 -0.07
C LEU A 64 -12.52 -10.38 -1.03
N GLN A 65 -12.32 -10.02 -2.29
CA GLN A 65 -11.80 -10.94 -3.29
C GLN A 65 -10.34 -10.63 -3.59
N THR A 66 -9.54 -11.69 -3.76
CA THR A 66 -8.15 -11.60 -4.18
C THR A 66 -7.87 -12.57 -5.32
N ARG A 67 -6.73 -12.39 -5.98
CA ARG A 67 -6.27 -13.24 -7.09
C ARG A 67 -4.83 -13.69 -6.82
N ASN A 68 -4.31 -14.58 -7.65
CA ASN A 68 -2.97 -15.15 -7.52
C ASN A 68 -2.73 -15.90 -6.19
N LEU A 69 -3.77 -16.49 -5.60
CA LEU A 69 -3.63 -17.30 -4.40
C LEU A 69 -2.65 -18.48 -4.63
N PRO A 70 -1.71 -18.73 -3.70
CA PRO A 70 -0.84 -19.89 -3.69
C PRO A 70 -1.65 -21.18 -3.83
N ASN A 71 -1.08 -22.16 -4.52
CA ASN A 71 -1.71 -23.46 -4.81
C ASN A 71 -2.98 -23.37 -5.71
N THR A 72 -3.25 -22.22 -6.32
CA THR A 72 -4.27 -22.13 -7.38
C THR A 72 -3.72 -22.65 -8.71
N LYS A 73 -4.47 -23.53 -9.39
CA LYS A 73 -4.15 -24.01 -10.74
C LYS A 73 -3.81 -22.84 -11.67
N PRO A 74 -2.81 -22.96 -12.58
CA PRO A 74 -2.38 -21.86 -13.45
C PRO A 74 -3.54 -21.19 -14.20
N SER A 75 -4.48 -21.99 -14.73
CA SER A 75 -5.67 -21.50 -15.43
C SER A 75 -6.61 -20.62 -14.60
N HIS A 76 -6.49 -20.67 -13.26
CA HIS A 76 -7.35 -19.96 -12.32
C HIS A 76 -6.60 -18.87 -11.54
N LYS A 77 -5.30 -18.66 -11.78
CA LYS A 77 -4.51 -17.65 -11.04
C LYS A 77 -5.06 -16.23 -11.20
N HIS A 78 -5.56 -15.89 -12.38
CA HIS A 78 -6.08 -14.55 -12.67
C HIS A 78 -7.53 -14.33 -12.22
N LYS A 79 -8.22 -15.39 -11.76
CA LYS A 79 -9.63 -15.29 -11.36
C LYS A 79 -9.74 -14.71 -9.95
N TRP A 80 -10.67 -13.78 -9.77
CA TRP A 80 -11.06 -13.27 -8.47
C TRP A 80 -11.74 -14.37 -7.66
N LYS A 81 -11.32 -14.52 -6.40
CA LYS A 81 -11.88 -15.48 -5.46
C LYS A 81 -12.04 -14.84 -4.09
N ASP A 82 -13.11 -15.22 -3.40
CA ASP A 82 -13.33 -14.82 -2.02
C ASP A 82 -12.15 -15.25 -1.14
N PHE A 83 -11.66 -14.33 -0.33
CA PHE A 83 -10.55 -14.57 0.56
C PHE A 83 -11.04 -14.82 1.99
N ASP A 84 -10.99 -16.08 2.43
CA ASP A 84 -11.26 -16.45 3.82
C ASP A 84 -9.97 -16.34 4.64
N ALA A 85 -9.75 -15.18 5.25
CA ALA A 85 -8.57 -14.92 6.08
C ALA A 85 -8.51 -15.82 7.32
N GLY A 86 -9.65 -16.32 7.82
CA GLY A 86 -9.69 -17.21 8.98
C GLY A 86 -9.11 -18.59 8.67
N LYS A 87 -9.45 -19.13 7.49
CA LYS A 87 -8.98 -20.47 7.05
C LYS A 87 -7.67 -20.43 6.28
N SER A 88 -7.31 -19.29 5.72
CA SER A 88 -6.07 -19.14 4.96
C SER A 88 -4.84 -19.13 5.89
N PRO A 89 -3.76 -19.87 5.56
CA PRO A 89 -2.47 -19.71 6.25
C PRO A 89 -1.78 -18.39 5.88
N TYR A 90 -2.30 -17.68 4.88
CA TYR A 90 -1.83 -16.37 4.45
C TYR A 90 -2.73 -15.25 4.97
N MET A 91 -2.16 -14.05 5.06
CA MET A 91 -2.87 -12.81 5.30
C MET A 91 -2.48 -11.76 4.24
N LEU A 92 -3.40 -10.84 3.98
CA LEU A 92 -3.14 -9.71 3.09
C LEU A 92 -2.55 -8.55 3.89
N VAL A 93 -1.40 -8.08 3.45
CA VAL A 93 -0.63 -7.03 4.10
C VAL A 93 -0.31 -5.94 3.11
N LYS A 94 -0.39 -4.67 3.52
CA LYS A 94 0.07 -3.54 2.72
C LYS A 94 1.19 -2.81 3.44
N VAL A 95 2.20 -2.43 2.66
CA VAL A 95 3.31 -1.59 3.11
C VAL A 95 3.13 -0.21 2.50
N GLY A 96 3.13 0.82 3.33
CA GLY A 96 3.01 2.21 2.91
C GLY A 96 4.11 3.08 3.50
N MET A 97 4.25 4.28 2.94
CA MET A 97 5.13 5.31 3.46
C MET A 97 4.39 6.61 3.80
N THR A 98 4.97 7.43 4.67
CA THR A 98 4.50 8.78 4.99
C THR A 98 5.66 9.65 5.48
N SER A 99 5.70 10.91 5.04
CA SER A 99 6.58 11.94 5.63
C SER A 99 5.99 12.58 6.89
N GLY A 100 4.70 12.36 7.15
CA GLY A 100 4.01 12.78 8.38
C GLY A 100 3.94 11.66 9.41
N THR A 101 2.88 11.64 10.22
CA THR A 101 2.64 10.56 11.19
C THR A 101 1.93 9.37 10.54
N VAL A 102 2.23 8.16 11.03
CA VAL A 102 1.56 6.92 10.59
C VAL A 102 0.07 7.00 10.89
N ALA A 103 -0.32 7.42 12.09
CA ALA A 103 -1.72 7.53 12.49
C ALA A 103 -2.56 8.41 11.54
N ARG A 104 -2.06 9.61 11.19
CA ARG A 104 -2.75 10.51 10.26
C ARG A 104 -2.89 9.87 8.87
N ARG A 105 -1.86 9.17 8.40
CA ARG A 105 -1.89 8.53 7.08
C ARG A 105 -2.88 7.37 7.04
N LEU A 106 -2.99 6.59 8.11
CA LEU A 106 -3.96 5.50 8.21
C LEU A 106 -5.39 6.03 8.27
N ALA A 107 -5.65 7.09 9.04
CA ALA A 107 -6.97 7.72 9.06
C ALA A 107 -7.41 8.21 7.68
N GLN A 108 -6.49 8.77 6.87
CA GLN A 108 -6.78 9.13 5.48
C GLN A 108 -7.21 7.90 4.65
N TRP A 109 -6.50 6.78 4.80
CA TRP A 109 -6.85 5.54 4.09
C TRP A 109 -8.18 4.95 4.55
N GLN A 110 -8.46 4.94 5.84
CA GLN A 110 -9.76 4.49 6.37
C GLN A 110 -10.90 5.34 5.82
N ASN A 111 -10.73 6.66 5.78
CA ASN A 111 -11.74 7.57 5.23
C ASN A 111 -11.93 7.38 3.72
N GLN A 112 -10.88 7.06 2.97
CA GLN A 112 -10.97 6.84 1.53
C GLN A 112 -11.60 5.49 1.18
N CYS A 113 -11.27 4.44 1.92
CA CYS A 113 -11.67 3.08 1.61
C CYS A 113 -12.89 2.61 2.40
N HIS A 114 -13.33 3.37 3.42
CA HIS A 114 -14.41 3.00 4.34
C HIS A 114 -14.22 1.63 5.03
N HIS A 115 -12.97 1.26 5.29
CA HIS A 115 -12.61 0.03 5.99
C HIS A 115 -11.68 0.34 7.15
N ASP A 116 -11.90 -0.36 8.27
CA ASP A 116 -11.01 -0.27 9.41
C ASP A 116 -9.65 -0.90 9.11
N ILE A 117 -8.61 -0.21 9.57
CA ILE A 117 -7.23 -0.62 9.35
C ILE A 117 -6.55 -0.89 10.68
N THR A 118 -5.83 -2.00 10.76
CA THR A 118 -4.97 -2.36 11.89
C THR A 118 -3.50 -2.25 11.47
N VAL A 119 -2.72 -1.51 12.25
CA VAL A 119 -1.25 -1.48 12.11
C VAL A 119 -0.68 -2.84 12.46
N LEU A 120 0.24 -3.31 11.65
CA LEU A 120 1.06 -4.48 11.94
C LEU A 120 2.46 -4.01 12.34
N GLY A 121 2.74 -4.04 13.63
CA GLY A 121 4.06 -3.86 14.20
C GLY A 121 4.45 -5.01 15.12
N PRO A 122 5.69 -5.01 15.63
CA PRO A 122 6.20 -6.04 16.54
C PRO A 122 5.30 -6.25 17.77
N ALA A 123 4.70 -5.17 18.30
CA ALA A 123 3.76 -5.25 19.43
C ALA A 123 2.40 -5.89 19.09
N THR A 124 2.00 -5.89 17.81
CA THR A 124 0.75 -6.52 17.35
C THR A 124 0.96 -7.90 16.76
N GLU A 125 2.22 -8.32 16.58
CA GLU A 125 2.55 -9.67 16.11
C GLU A 125 1.96 -10.73 17.03
N GLU A 126 2.04 -10.51 18.34
CA GLU A 126 1.41 -11.37 19.34
C GLU A 126 -0.11 -11.50 19.13
N ILE A 127 -0.80 -10.43 18.76
CA ILE A 127 -2.24 -10.46 18.47
C ILE A 127 -2.53 -11.29 17.21
N VAL A 128 -1.70 -11.15 16.17
CA VAL A 128 -1.81 -11.97 14.96
C VAL A 128 -1.57 -13.43 15.29
N GLU A 129 -0.52 -13.73 16.05
CA GLU A 129 -0.21 -15.10 16.45
C GLU A 129 -1.30 -15.72 17.33
N LEU A 130 -1.80 -15.01 18.35
CA LEU A 130 -2.86 -15.48 19.24
C LEU A 130 -4.19 -15.71 18.51
N LYS A 131 -4.52 -14.88 17.50
CA LYS A 131 -5.76 -15.04 16.74
C LYS A 131 -5.69 -16.17 15.70
N PHE A 132 -4.49 -16.59 15.30
CA PHE A 132 -4.32 -17.53 14.19
C PHE A 132 -3.57 -18.82 14.52
N LYS A 133 -2.87 -18.90 15.65
CA LYS A 133 -2.33 -20.14 16.19
C LYS A 133 -3.27 -20.62 17.30
N SER A 134 -3.52 -21.92 17.36
CA SER A 134 -4.16 -22.55 18.51
C SER A 134 -3.38 -22.16 19.78
N ALA A 135 -4.07 -21.77 20.85
CA ALA A 135 -3.50 -21.30 22.12
C ALA A 135 -2.38 -22.20 22.72
N ALA A 136 -2.29 -23.46 22.29
CA ALA A 136 -1.25 -24.41 22.70
C ALA A 136 0.19 -24.09 22.21
N ILE A 137 0.39 -23.22 21.22
CA ILE A 137 1.73 -22.89 20.67
C ILE A 137 2.26 -21.52 21.17
N ALA A 138 1.44 -20.75 21.90
CA ALA A 138 1.80 -19.44 22.41
C ALA A 138 2.85 -19.47 23.54
N SER A 139 3.38 -20.63 23.95
CA SER A 139 4.31 -20.74 25.08
C SER A 139 5.81 -20.71 24.72
N ARG A 140 6.18 -20.51 23.45
CA ARG A 140 7.59 -20.40 23.02
C ARG A 140 7.97 -18.96 22.70
N PHE A 141 7.86 -18.06 23.67
CA PHE A 141 8.26 -16.66 23.46
C PHE A 141 9.77 -16.47 23.65
N ASN A 142 10.46 -16.27 22.53
CA ASN A 142 11.66 -15.45 22.51
C ASN A 142 11.22 -13.99 22.64
N SER A 143 11.94 -13.20 23.46
CA SER A 143 11.72 -11.75 23.58
C SER A 143 11.59 -11.10 22.19
N PRO A 144 10.66 -10.16 21.99
CA PRO A 144 10.47 -9.52 20.69
C PRO A 144 11.79 -8.92 20.22
N LYS A 145 12.23 -9.29 19.01
CA LYS A 145 13.49 -8.77 18.46
C LYS A 145 13.39 -7.25 18.37
N PRO A 146 14.34 -6.50 18.95
CA PRO A 146 14.28 -5.05 18.90
C PRO A 146 14.60 -4.57 17.48
N TYR A 147 13.58 -4.17 16.73
CA TYR A 147 13.77 -3.47 15.47
C TYR A 147 14.13 -2.02 15.77
N SER A 148 15.42 -1.68 15.70
CA SER A 148 15.96 -0.39 16.13
C SER A 148 15.44 0.84 15.36
N THR A 149 14.80 0.64 14.20
CA THR A 149 14.13 1.71 13.46
C THR A 149 12.64 1.83 13.76
N PHE A 150 12.04 0.87 14.46
CA PHE A 150 10.61 0.89 14.76
C PHE A 150 10.28 1.87 15.89
N ARG A 151 9.45 2.87 15.59
CA ARG A 151 8.93 3.86 16.53
C ARG A 151 7.66 4.52 15.97
N ASN A 152 6.75 4.96 16.83
CA ASN A 152 5.51 5.64 16.41
C ASN A 152 4.70 4.85 15.36
N ASN A 153 4.57 3.53 15.56
CA ASN A 153 3.84 2.62 14.66
C ASN A 153 4.42 2.48 13.23
N GLY A 154 5.70 2.80 13.03
CA GLY A 154 6.40 2.58 11.77
C GLY A 154 7.91 2.48 11.92
N PHE A 155 8.59 2.09 10.85
CA PHE A 155 10.03 2.04 10.73
C PHE A 155 10.53 3.37 10.17
N PHE A 156 11.35 4.06 10.94
CA PHE A 156 11.86 5.37 10.57
C PHE A 156 12.98 5.27 9.54
N CYS A 157 12.82 6.01 8.45
CA CYS A 157 13.79 6.17 7.37
C CYS A 157 14.22 7.66 7.35
N GLY A 158 15.52 7.92 7.57
CA GLY A 158 16.06 9.28 7.71
C GLY A 158 16.25 10.02 6.38
N ARG A 159 16.43 9.29 5.28
CA ARG A 159 16.53 9.82 3.92
C ARG A 159 15.91 8.86 2.91
N ASN A 160 15.76 9.32 1.66
CA ASN A 160 15.35 8.49 0.52
C ASN A 160 14.10 7.63 0.77
N LEU A 161 13.12 8.13 1.53
CA LEU A 161 11.94 7.34 1.96
C LEU A 161 11.24 6.63 0.80
N LYS A 162 11.09 7.33 -0.34
CA LYS A 162 10.47 6.76 -1.55
C LYS A 162 11.30 5.61 -2.14
N SER A 163 12.62 5.77 -2.23
CA SER A 163 13.52 4.72 -2.71
C SER A 163 13.51 3.52 -1.76
N ALA A 164 13.49 3.75 -0.45
CA ALA A 164 13.38 2.71 0.56
C ALA A 164 12.06 1.92 0.41
N GLU A 165 10.93 2.61 0.25
CA GLU A 165 9.63 1.96 0.02
C GLU A 165 9.63 1.12 -1.26
N SER A 166 10.19 1.64 -2.35
CA SER A 166 10.29 0.93 -3.62
C SER A 166 11.20 -0.30 -3.53
N GLU A 167 12.32 -0.23 -2.80
CA GLU A 167 13.19 -1.38 -2.54
C GLU A 167 12.45 -2.45 -1.73
N ILE A 168 11.73 -2.05 -0.68
CA ILE A 168 10.93 -2.97 0.15
C ILE A 168 9.86 -3.64 -0.71
N HIS A 169 9.10 -2.88 -1.49
CA HIS A 169 8.09 -3.44 -2.39
C HIS A 169 8.68 -4.43 -3.38
N ARG A 170 9.84 -4.11 -3.97
CA ARG A 170 10.53 -5.03 -4.89
C ARG A 170 10.90 -6.35 -4.20
N LEU A 171 11.47 -6.29 -2.99
CA LEU A 171 11.86 -7.46 -2.21
C LEU A 171 10.63 -8.32 -1.83
N LEU A 172 9.57 -7.68 -1.34
CA LEU A 172 8.35 -8.37 -0.94
C LEU A 172 7.59 -8.95 -2.14
N ARG A 173 7.50 -8.24 -3.28
CA ARG A 173 6.90 -8.77 -4.51
C ARG A 173 7.67 -9.98 -5.03
N ALA A 174 9.01 -9.95 -4.96
CA ALA A 174 9.83 -11.09 -5.38
C ALA A 174 9.57 -12.35 -4.53
N LYS A 175 9.32 -12.19 -3.22
CA LYS A 175 9.08 -13.31 -2.31
C LYS A 175 7.62 -13.78 -2.27
N TYR A 176 6.67 -12.85 -2.21
CA TYR A 176 5.25 -13.14 -1.95
C TYR A 176 4.34 -12.92 -3.15
N GLY A 177 4.84 -12.30 -4.22
CA GLY A 177 4.02 -11.89 -5.36
C GLY A 177 3.09 -10.72 -5.02
N ASN A 178 1.99 -10.63 -5.79
CA ASN A 178 0.96 -9.61 -5.61
C ASN A 178 -0.29 -10.24 -5.00
N GLY A 179 -0.87 -9.55 -4.01
CA GLY A 179 -2.12 -9.91 -3.36
C GLY A 179 -3.22 -8.91 -3.69
N ASP A 180 -3.42 -8.59 -4.97
CA ASP A 180 -4.38 -7.56 -5.37
C ASP A 180 -5.76 -7.79 -4.75
N ILE A 181 -6.39 -6.70 -4.33
CA ILE A 181 -7.64 -6.70 -3.57
C ILE A 181 -8.71 -5.99 -4.37
N LEU A 182 -9.84 -6.65 -4.58
CA LEU A 182 -11.06 -5.99 -5.01
C LEU A 182 -11.73 -5.34 -3.80
N CYS A 183 -11.82 -4.01 -3.80
CA CYS A 183 -12.34 -3.22 -2.69
C CYS A 183 -13.77 -2.74 -2.95
N THR A 184 -14.68 -3.12 -2.05
CA THR A 184 -16.10 -2.72 -2.13
C THR A 184 -16.33 -1.30 -1.64
N GLY A 185 -15.57 -0.81 -0.65
CA GLY A 185 -15.71 0.54 -0.12
C GLY A 185 -15.18 1.64 -1.06
N CYS A 186 -14.34 1.30 -2.04
CA CYS A 186 -13.82 2.25 -3.02
C CYS A 186 -14.70 2.36 -4.27
N ALA A 187 -16.01 2.11 -4.16
CA ALA A 187 -16.88 2.08 -5.33
C ALA A 187 -16.97 3.42 -6.05
N THR A 188 -16.85 3.43 -7.38
CA THR A 188 -17.00 4.67 -8.18
C THR A 188 -18.34 4.68 -8.93
N PRO A 189 -19.11 5.78 -8.90
CA PRO A 189 -20.42 5.84 -9.55
C PRO A 189 -20.41 5.80 -11.09
N ASP A 190 -19.27 6.02 -11.75
CA ASP A 190 -19.24 6.45 -13.17
C ASP A 190 -18.61 5.45 -14.14
N SER A 191 -18.72 4.17 -13.83
CA SER A 191 -17.96 3.13 -14.49
C SER A 191 -18.70 2.56 -15.71
N ARG A 192 -18.96 3.40 -16.72
CA ARG A 192 -19.78 3.07 -17.91
C ARG A 192 -19.09 2.22 -18.98
N LYS A 193 -18.08 1.41 -18.66
CA LYS A 193 -17.51 0.45 -19.61
C LYS A 193 -17.29 -0.91 -18.97
N PRO A 194 -18.04 -1.95 -19.40
CA PRO A 194 -17.83 -3.31 -18.90
C PRO A 194 -16.45 -3.81 -19.36
N ASN A 195 -15.59 -4.12 -18.39
CA ASN A 195 -14.38 -4.87 -18.65
C ASN A 195 -14.74 -6.37 -18.53
N LYS A 196 -14.60 -7.12 -19.63
CA LYS A 196 -15.10 -8.51 -19.74
C LYS A 196 -14.40 -9.50 -18.79
N ASP A 197 -13.28 -9.10 -18.18
CA ASP A 197 -12.48 -9.93 -17.28
C ASP A 197 -12.77 -9.71 -15.79
N VAL A 198 -13.74 -8.86 -15.44
CA VAL A 198 -14.16 -8.65 -14.03
C VAL A 198 -15.58 -9.22 -13.86
N PRO A 199 -15.78 -10.26 -13.02
CA PRO A 199 -17.05 -10.99 -12.92
C PRO A 199 -18.21 -10.15 -12.36
N PHE A 200 -17.88 -9.04 -11.70
CA PHE A 200 -18.84 -8.12 -11.13
C PHE A 200 -18.67 -6.74 -11.73
N ARG A 201 -19.81 -6.08 -11.86
CA ARG A 201 -20.03 -4.74 -12.40
C ARG A 201 -18.94 -3.79 -11.94
N SER A 202 -18.69 -2.85 -12.82
CA SER A 202 -17.69 -1.79 -12.84
C SER A 202 -17.65 -0.89 -11.58
N GLU A 203 -18.35 -1.24 -10.52
CA GLU A 203 -18.57 -0.49 -9.29
C GLU A 203 -17.42 -0.60 -8.29
N TYR A 204 -16.34 -1.35 -8.52
CA TYR A 204 -15.29 -1.57 -7.52
C TYR A 204 -13.90 -1.11 -7.98
N ASN A 205 -13.05 -0.73 -7.01
CA ASN A 205 -11.66 -0.35 -7.26
C ASN A 205 -10.70 -1.46 -6.81
N ILE A 206 -9.59 -1.62 -7.55
CA ILE A 206 -8.57 -2.63 -7.27
C ILE A 206 -7.39 -1.97 -6.53
N HIS A 207 -7.02 -2.49 -5.37
CA HIS A 207 -5.79 -2.10 -4.68
C HIS A 207 -4.66 -3.07 -5.04
N VAL A 208 -3.60 -2.55 -5.68
CA VAL A 208 -2.54 -3.34 -6.34
C VAL A 208 -1.22 -3.43 -5.55
N GLU A 209 -1.20 -2.93 -4.33
CA GLU A 209 0.00 -2.84 -3.48
C GLU A 209 -0.18 -3.64 -2.19
N TRP A 210 -0.81 -4.79 -2.32
CA TRP A 210 -1.00 -5.75 -1.24
C TRP A 210 -0.13 -6.98 -1.49
N PHE A 211 0.33 -7.59 -0.40
CA PHE A 211 1.18 -8.76 -0.37
C PHE A 211 0.44 -9.88 0.34
N LEU A 212 0.48 -11.07 -0.23
CA LEU A 212 -0.10 -12.24 0.40
C LEU A 212 0.98 -12.97 1.21
N VAL A 213 1.10 -12.59 2.47
CA VAL A 213 2.20 -13.03 3.35
C VAL A 213 1.74 -14.23 4.18
N PRO A 214 2.50 -15.33 4.26
CA PRO A 214 2.23 -16.37 5.24
C PRO A 214 2.21 -15.78 6.65
N LYS A 215 1.20 -16.10 7.46
CA LYS A 215 1.08 -15.55 8.83
C LYS A 215 2.32 -15.80 9.69
N SER A 216 3.02 -16.91 9.43
CA SER A 216 4.28 -17.29 10.09
C SER A 216 5.52 -16.51 9.63
N ASP A 217 5.41 -15.64 8.62
CA ASP A 217 6.55 -14.98 7.96
C ASP A 217 6.48 -13.45 8.10
N LEU A 218 5.64 -12.95 9.02
CA LEU A 218 5.50 -11.53 9.30
C LEU A 218 6.78 -10.92 9.91
N GLU A 219 7.49 -11.70 10.74
CA GLU A 219 8.81 -11.34 11.28
C GLU A 219 9.84 -11.02 10.19
N TYR A 220 9.79 -11.76 9.07
CA TYR A 220 10.65 -11.49 7.92
C TYR A 220 10.32 -10.14 7.28
N VAL A 221 9.03 -9.78 7.16
CA VAL A 221 8.61 -8.47 6.65
C VAL A 221 9.20 -7.36 7.51
N TYR A 222 9.09 -7.46 8.85
CA TYR A 222 9.70 -6.49 9.76
C TYR A 222 11.22 -6.40 9.59
N SER A 223 11.89 -7.54 9.44
CA SER A 223 13.34 -7.61 9.27
C SER A 223 13.81 -6.97 7.97
N VAL A 224 13.09 -7.18 6.87
CA VAL A 224 13.35 -6.52 5.58
C VAL A 224 13.21 -5.01 5.68
N ILE A 225 12.09 -4.53 6.24
CA ILE A 225 11.85 -3.09 6.37
C ILE A 225 12.88 -2.44 7.27
N ASN A 226 13.17 -3.04 8.44
CA ASN A 226 14.18 -2.52 9.36
C ASN A 226 15.55 -2.43 8.69
N SER A 227 15.96 -3.46 7.94
CA SER A 227 17.24 -3.48 7.24
C SER A 227 17.34 -2.39 6.18
N VAL A 228 16.27 -2.17 5.39
CA VAL A 228 16.23 -1.11 4.38
C VAL A 228 16.23 0.28 5.02
N CYS A 229 15.45 0.50 6.09
CA CYS A 229 15.46 1.79 6.78
C CYS A 229 16.77 2.07 7.51
N LEU A 230 17.48 1.05 8.01
CA LEU A 230 18.82 1.22 8.59
C LEU A 230 19.84 1.74 7.57
N LYS A 231 19.82 1.22 6.33
CA LYS A 231 20.66 1.73 5.23
C LYS A 231 20.38 3.19 4.89
N ASN A 232 19.16 3.65 5.18
CA ASN A 232 18.66 4.99 4.87
C ASN A 232 18.56 5.89 6.13
N ARG A 233 19.35 5.61 7.17
CA ARG A 233 19.27 6.30 8.47
C ARG A 233 20.17 7.54 8.59
N ILE A 234 21.35 7.53 7.95
CA ILE A 234 22.37 8.59 7.98
C ILE A 234 22.66 8.96 6.54
#